data_AF-A0A537KXY9-F1
#
_entry.id   AF-A0A537KXY9-F1
#
_cell.length_a   1.000
_cell.length_b   1.000
_cell.length_c   1.000
_cell.angle_alpha   90.00
_cell.angle_beta   90.00
_cell.angle_gamma   90.00
#
_symmetry.space_group_name_H-M   'P 1'
#
loop_
_entity.id
_entity.type
_entity.pdbx_description
1 polymer ?
#
loop_
_entity_poly.entity_id
_entity_poly.type
_entity_poly.pdbx_seq_one_letter_code
_entity_poly.pdbx_strand_id
1 'polypeptide(L)'
;MTASRPQLSTRGRAVGRITAPRLRSARWPPTGVLLLIPASALAQASPFNTGANSLLQFTLTIATPIAALIVIGLAIAAAVGKIAWSWVIGAIVGIAAIFGAPQIVAWIRSMFGV
;
A
#
# COMPACT_ATOMS: atom_id res chain seq x y z
N MET A 1 19.95 -15.11 97.17
CA MET A 1 20.60 -13.88 97.71
C MET A 1 22.03 -13.86 97.17
N THR A 2 22.24 -13.33 95.96
CA THR A 2 23.57 -13.16 95.34
C THR A 2 23.48 -12.06 94.29
N ALA A 3 24.55 -11.28 94.18
CA ALA A 3 24.55 -9.85 93.92
C ALA A 3 24.48 -9.40 92.45
N SER A 4 23.97 -8.18 92.28
CA SER A 4 24.40 -7.09 91.39
C SER A 4 25.37 -7.41 90.25
N ARG A 5 25.02 -6.95 89.04
CA ARG A 5 25.58 -5.69 88.47
C ARG A 5 24.93 -5.31 87.14
N PRO A 6 24.68 -4.00 86.90
CA PRO A 6 24.28 -3.47 85.60
C PRO A 6 25.53 -3.20 84.75
N GLN A 7 25.49 -3.55 83.46
CA GLN A 7 26.54 -3.19 82.50
C GLN A 7 25.94 -2.29 81.43
N LEU A 8 26.01 -0.98 81.69
CA LEU A 8 25.92 0.06 80.67
C LEU A 8 27.27 0.09 79.93
N SER A 9 27.31 -0.32 78.66
CA SER A 9 28.46 -0.10 77.79
C SER A 9 28.03 0.58 76.49
N THR A 10 28.13 1.90 76.54
CA THR A 10 28.89 2.72 75.59
C THR A 10 28.70 2.45 74.09
N ARG A 11 27.81 3.27 73.50
CA ARG A 11 28.03 4.05 72.27
C ARG A 11 28.83 3.37 71.14
N GLY A 12 28.11 2.71 70.24
CA GLY A 12 28.50 2.55 68.84
C GLY A 12 27.54 3.33 67.94
N ARG A 13 27.79 4.64 67.71
CA ARG A 13 27.10 5.38 66.64
C ARG A 13 27.67 4.90 65.31
N ALA A 14 27.13 3.80 64.78
CA ALA A 14 27.32 3.43 63.40
C ALA A 14 26.66 4.53 62.54
N VAL A 15 27.53 5.30 61.88
CA VAL A 15 27.18 6.27 60.84
C VAL A 15 26.36 5.53 59.79
N GLY A 16 25.04 5.70 59.87
CA GLY A 16 24.08 5.18 58.91
C GLY A 16 24.39 5.78 57.55
N ARG A 17 25.10 5.00 56.75
CA ARG A 17 25.40 5.25 55.35
C ARG A 17 24.07 5.54 54.64
N ILE A 18 23.88 6.77 54.18
CA ILE A 18 22.75 7.17 53.35
C ILE A 18 22.90 6.44 52.02
N THR A 19 22.38 5.22 51.95
CA THR A 19 22.28 4.44 50.72
C THR A 19 21.16 5.06 49.90
N ALA A 20 21.56 5.81 48.86
CA ALA A 20 20.66 6.41 47.90
C ALA A 20 19.63 5.40 47.39
N PRO A 21 18.35 5.80 47.21
CA PRO A 21 17.38 4.94 46.56
C PRO A 21 17.82 4.77 45.11
N ARG A 22 18.36 3.60 44.76
CA ARG A 22 18.48 3.20 43.36
C ARG A 22 17.06 3.03 42.85
N LEU A 23 16.51 4.09 42.25
CA LEU A 23 15.32 4.01 41.40
C LEU A 23 15.62 2.96 40.34
N ARG A 24 15.15 1.74 40.59
CA ARG A 24 15.13 0.65 39.64
C ARG A 24 14.12 1.07 38.58
N SER A 25 14.60 1.77 37.57
CA SER A 25 13.83 2.22 36.42
C SER A 25 13.15 1.00 35.80
N ALA A 26 11.86 0.87 36.08
CA ALA A 26 10.98 -0.03 35.37
C ALA A 26 10.95 0.46 33.92
N ARG A 27 11.83 -0.10 33.09
CA ARG A 27 11.83 0.10 31.64
C ARG A 27 10.66 -0.68 31.09
N TRP A 28 9.46 -0.11 31.17
CA TRP A 28 8.36 -0.53 30.32
C TRP A 28 8.79 -0.27 28.87
N PRO A 29 8.67 -1.24 27.96
CA PRO A 29 9.00 -0.99 26.56
C PRO A 29 8.06 0.10 26.03
N PRO A 30 8.55 1.03 25.20
CA PRO A 30 7.72 2.10 24.68
C PRO A 30 6.71 1.52 23.69
N THR A 31 5.47 1.30 24.14
CA THR A 31 4.32 0.96 23.29
C THR A 31 4.13 1.94 22.13
N GLY A 32 4.63 3.18 22.27
CA GLY A 32 4.62 4.18 21.21
C GLY A 32 5.48 3.85 19.97
N VAL A 33 6.53 3.04 20.09
CA VAL A 33 7.40 2.70 18.95
C VAL A 33 6.73 1.68 18.01
N LEU A 34 5.89 0.77 18.54
CA LEU A 34 5.10 -0.14 17.70
C LEU A 34 3.98 0.59 16.92
N LEU A 35 3.53 1.75 17.39
CA LEU A 35 2.51 2.57 16.70
C LEU A 35 3.07 3.40 15.55
N LEU A 36 4.40 3.49 15.44
CA LEU A 36 5.11 4.13 14.33
C LEU A 36 5.44 3.15 13.19
N ILE A 37 5.04 1.87 13.31
CA ILE A 37 5.12 0.93 12.19
C ILE A 37 4.24 1.50 11.08
N PRO A 38 4.79 1.82 9.90
CA PRO A 38 4.01 2.38 8.81
C PRO A 38 2.89 1.39 8.47
N ALA A 39 1.62 1.80 8.60
CA ALA A 39 0.50 1.01 8.10
C ALA A 39 0.69 0.66 6.60
N SER A 40 1.46 1.47 5.86
CA SER A 40 1.90 1.23 4.49
C SER A 40 2.85 0.03 4.32
N ALA A 41 3.60 -0.37 5.36
CA ALA A 41 4.44 -1.57 5.33
C ALA A 41 3.61 -2.86 5.55
N LEU A 42 2.47 -2.77 6.24
CA LEU A 42 1.52 -3.87 6.42
C LEU A 42 0.43 -3.91 5.33
N ALA A 43 0.21 -2.79 4.63
CA ALA A 43 -0.68 -2.67 3.47
C ALA A 43 0.07 -2.84 2.13
N GLN A 44 1.06 -3.74 2.09
CA GLN A 44 1.71 -4.09 0.82
C GLN A 44 0.65 -4.60 -0.16
N ALA A 45 0.46 -3.86 -1.25
CA ALA A 45 -0.40 -4.27 -2.35
C ALA A 45 -0.08 -5.74 -2.70
N SER A 46 -1.13 -6.56 -2.80
CA SER A 46 -0.98 -7.98 -3.10
C SER A 46 -0.05 -8.16 -4.30
N PRO A 47 0.96 -9.06 -4.23
CA PRO A 47 1.86 -9.30 -5.36
C PRO A 47 1.09 -9.76 -6.61
N PHE A 48 -0.10 -10.36 -6.44
CA PHE A 48 -1.01 -10.70 -7.53
C PHE A 48 -1.64 -9.47 -8.19
N ASN A 49 -1.87 -8.39 -7.44
CA ASN A 49 -2.37 -7.15 -8.00
C ASN A 49 -1.32 -6.54 -8.95
N THR A 50 -0.04 -6.53 -8.54
CA THR A 50 1.04 -6.06 -9.42
C THR A 50 1.13 -6.91 -10.68
N GLY A 51 1.13 -8.24 -10.55
CA GLY A 51 1.14 -9.15 -11.70
C GLY A 51 -0.07 -8.98 -12.62
N ALA A 52 -1.28 -8.90 -12.06
CA ALA A 52 -2.52 -8.72 -12.82
C ALA A 52 -2.53 -7.39 -13.59
N ASN A 53 -2.04 -6.31 -13.00
CA ASN A 53 -1.94 -5.02 -13.68
C ASN A 53 -0.89 -5.06 -14.81
N SER A 54 0.25 -5.72 -14.61
CA SER A 54 1.25 -5.89 -15.67
C SER A 54 0.71 -6.67 -16.87
N LEU A 55 -0.05 -7.74 -16.62
CA LEU A 55 -0.70 -8.50 -17.69
C LEU A 55 -1.76 -7.68 -18.42
N LEU A 56 -2.61 -6.95 -17.67
CA LEU A 56 -3.59 -6.04 -18.26
C LEU A 56 -2.92 -5.02 -19.18
N GLN A 57 -1.84 -4.37 -18.73
CA GLN A 57 -1.10 -3.38 -19.51
C GLN A 57 -0.46 -4.00 -20.76
N PHE A 58 0.11 -5.20 -20.62
CA PHE A 58 0.65 -5.94 -21.76
C PHE A 58 -0.43 -6.26 -22.79
N THR A 59 -1.59 -6.76 -22.34
CA THR A 59 -2.74 -7.01 -23.21
C THR A 59 -3.21 -5.73 -23.90
N LEU A 60 -3.35 -4.61 -23.19
CA LEU A 60 -3.77 -3.34 -23.79
C LEU A 60 -2.77 -2.82 -24.83
N THR A 61 -1.47 -3.00 -24.58
CA THR A 61 -0.40 -2.59 -25.50
C THR A 61 -0.53 -3.29 -26.86
N ILE A 62 -0.95 -4.55 -26.87
CA ILE A 62 -1.13 -5.34 -28.10
C ILE A 62 -2.55 -5.19 -28.67
N ALA A 63 -3.57 -5.15 -27.81
CA ALA A 63 -4.96 -5.11 -28.24
C ALA A 63 -5.34 -3.77 -28.89
N THR A 64 -4.78 -2.65 -28.42
CA THR A 64 -5.09 -1.30 -28.93
C THR A 64 -4.78 -1.14 -30.43
N PRO A 65 -3.56 -1.45 -30.91
CA PRO A 65 -3.28 -1.34 -32.35
C PRO A 65 -4.13 -2.32 -33.18
N ILE A 66 -4.42 -3.51 -32.67
CA ILE A 66 -5.28 -4.48 -33.37
C ILE A 66 -6.70 -3.92 -33.53
N ALA A 67 -7.27 -3.35 -32.47
CA ALA A 67 -8.60 -2.74 -32.52
C ALA A 67 -8.66 -1.59 -33.55
N ALA A 68 -7.61 -0.75 -33.61
CA ALA A 68 -7.52 0.30 -34.61
C ALA A 68 -7.52 -0.27 -36.04
N LEU A 69 -6.76 -1.33 -36.30
CA LEU A 69 -6.72 -1.99 -37.62
C LEU A 69 -8.08 -2.58 -38.03
N ILE A 70 -8.82 -3.17 -37.08
CA ILE A 70 -10.16 -3.72 -37.32
C ILE A 70 -11.12 -2.59 -37.75
N VAL A 71 -11.11 -1.47 -37.03
CA VAL A 71 -11.96 -0.31 -37.36
C VAL A 71 -11.62 0.25 -38.74
N ILE A 72 -10.34 0.37 -39.07
CA ILE A 72 -9.90 0.83 -40.40
C ILE A 72 -10.41 -0.13 -41.50
N GLY A 73 -10.25 -1.44 -41.32
CA GLY A 73 -10.72 -2.43 -42.30
C GLY A 73 -12.24 -2.39 -42.50
N LEU A 74 -13.01 -2.30 -41.41
CA LEU A 74 -14.47 -2.16 -41.45
C LEU A 74 -14.90 -0.85 -42.10
N ALA A 75 -14.23 0.27 -41.80
CA ALA A 75 -14.54 1.56 -42.39
C ALA A 75 -14.30 1.56 -43.91
N ILE A 76 -13.21 0.95 -44.37
CA ILE A 76 -12.94 0.78 -45.81
C ILE A 76 -14.01 -0.10 -46.45
N ALA A 77 -14.35 -1.23 -45.85
CA ALA A 77 -15.41 -2.11 -46.37
C ALA A 77 -16.77 -1.42 -46.44
N ALA A 78 -17.10 -0.58 -45.46
CA ALA A 78 -18.32 0.23 -45.45
C ALA A 78 -18.28 1.34 -46.52
N ALA A 79 -17.13 2.00 -46.70
CA ALA A 79 -16.94 3.03 -47.70
C ALA A 79 -17.10 2.51 -49.13
N VAL A 80 -16.68 1.26 -49.40
CA VAL A 80 -16.86 0.60 -50.71
C VAL A 80 -18.26 0.00 -50.87
N GLY A 81 -19.16 0.18 -49.91
CA GLY A 81 -20.53 -0.33 -49.96
C GLY A 81 -20.66 -1.84 -49.79
N LYS A 82 -19.62 -2.51 -49.27
CA LYS A 82 -19.60 -3.98 -49.07
C LYS A 82 -20.29 -4.39 -47.77
N ILE A 83 -20.40 -3.49 -46.80
CA ILE A 83 -21.09 -3.71 -45.51
C ILE A 83 -21.87 -2.45 -45.09
N ALA A 84 -22.90 -2.63 -44.26
CA ALA A 84 -23.65 -1.51 -43.69
C ALA A 84 -22.87 -0.79 -42.58
N TRP A 85 -23.01 0.53 -42.50
CA TRP A 85 -22.41 1.37 -41.46
C TRP A 85 -22.81 0.98 -40.03
N SER A 86 -23.98 0.36 -39.85
CA SER A 86 -24.41 -0.17 -38.55
C SER A 86 -23.41 -1.18 -37.96
N TRP A 87 -22.72 -1.95 -38.80
CA TRP A 87 -21.67 -2.88 -38.34
C TRP A 87 -20.43 -2.15 -37.85
N VAL A 88 -20.07 -1.02 -38.48
CA VAL A 88 -18.95 -0.18 -38.03
C VAL A 88 -19.27 0.44 -36.66
N ILE A 89 -20.49 0.95 -36.49
CA ILE A 89 -20.95 1.52 -35.21
C ILE A 89 -20.94 0.44 -34.12
N GLY A 90 -21.46 -0.75 -34.42
CA GLY A 90 -21.43 -1.89 -33.49
C GLY A 90 -20.01 -2.26 -33.05
N ALA A 91 -19.04 -2.25 -33.98
CA ALA A 91 -17.64 -2.50 -33.66
C ALA A 91 -17.04 -1.42 -32.73
N ILE A 92 -17.33 -0.14 -32.97
CA ILE A 92 -16.86 0.96 -32.11
C ILE A 92 -17.42 0.82 -30.68
N VAL A 93 -18.72 0.54 -30.56
CA VAL A 93 -19.36 0.33 -29.25
C VAL A 93 -18.80 -0.90 -28.53
N GLY A 94 -18.58 -2.00 -29.27
CA GLY A 94 -17.98 -3.22 -28.72
C GLY A 94 -16.55 -2.98 -28.20
N ILE A 95 -15.73 -2.24 -28.95
CA ILE A 95 -14.38 -1.86 -28.54
C ILE A 95 -14.41 -1.01 -27.26
N ALA A 96 -15.32 -0.04 -27.17
CA ALA A 96 -15.49 0.78 -25.98
C ALA A 96 -15.88 -0.07 -24.75
N ALA A 97 -16.70 -1.10 -24.93
CA ALA A 97 -17.08 -2.03 -23.86
C ALA A 97 -15.92 -2.93 -23.39
N ILE A 98 -15.03 -3.36 -24.31
CA ILE A 98 -13.90 -4.25 -23.99
C ILE A 98 -12.80 -3.51 -23.23
N PHE A 99 -12.43 -2.31 -23.67
CA PHE A 99 -11.28 -1.59 -23.11
C PHE A 99 -11.60 -0.83 -21.81
N GLY A 100 -12.88 -0.52 -21.59
CA GLY A 100 -13.31 0.20 -20.39
C GLY A 100 -12.84 1.66 -20.35
N ALA A 101 -13.29 2.37 -19.30
CA ALA A 101 -13.12 3.81 -19.18
C ALA A 101 -11.65 4.30 -19.19
N PRO A 102 -10.68 3.68 -18.48
CA PRO A 102 -9.32 4.22 -18.38
C PRO A 102 -8.63 4.35 -19.73
N GLN A 103 -8.80 3.34 -20.60
CA GLN A 103 -8.16 3.30 -21.92
C GLN A 103 -8.75 4.36 -22.86
N ILE A 104 -10.08 4.49 -22.88
CA ILE A 104 -10.75 5.51 -23.72
C ILE A 104 -10.37 6.92 -23.26
N VAL A 105 -10.34 7.17 -21.95
CA VAL A 105 -9.93 8.47 -21.40
C VAL A 105 -8.48 8.79 -21.76
N ALA A 106 -7.58 7.81 -21.73
CA ALA A 106 -6.18 8.02 -22.13
C ALA A 106 -6.06 8.45 -23.59
N TRP A 107 -6.84 7.87 -24.51
CA TRP A 107 -6.84 8.29 -25.92
C TRP A 107 -7.37 9.70 -26.10
N ILE A 108 -8.48 10.04 -25.44
CA ILE A 108 -9.07 11.37 -25.48
C ILE A 108 -8.05 12.40 -24.98
N ARG A 109 -7.38 12.12 -23.86
CA ARG A 109 -6.35 13.01 -23.31
C ARG A 109 -5.16 13.18 -24.25
N SER A 110 -4.71 12.08 -24.89
CA SER A 110 -3.68 12.12 -25.93
C SER A 110 -4.07 13.01 -27.11
N MET A 111 -5.34 13.01 -27.54
CA MET A 111 -5.83 13.92 -28.59
C MET A 111 -5.75 15.40 -28.19
N PHE A 112 -5.82 15.69 -26.90
CA PHE A 112 -5.65 17.04 -26.34
C PHE A 112 -4.21 17.35 -25.88
N GLY A 113 -3.28 16.40 -26.02
CA GLY A 113 -1.89 16.54 -25.60
C GLY A 113 -1.68 16.64 -24.09
N VAL A 114 -2.61 16.11 -23.28
CA VAL A 114 -2.58 16.14 -21.79
C VAL A 114 -2.50 14.76 -21.17
#